data_AF-A0A183A182-F1
#
_entry.id   AF-A0A183A182-F1
#
_cell.length_a   1.000
_cell.length_b   1.000
_cell.length_c   1.000
_cell.angle_alpha   90.00
_cell.angle_beta   90.00
_cell.angle_gamma   90.00
#
_symmetry.space_group_name_H-M   'P 1'
#
loop_
_entity.id
_entity.type
_entity.pdbx_description
1 polymer ?
#
loop_
_entity_poly.entity_id
_entity_poly.type
_entity_poly.pdbx_seq_one_letter_code
_entity_poly.pdbx_strand_id
1 'polypeptide(L)'
;MWYSNYGQTAHQIDYALVRARWASSAEDCRSYRGSETGNRNGSDHNLVRVRFKIPLTTRRKTRLPGKFNVAFLERPERRQALLDAAASNMVEAFFDDSIVDAPWSKMKTSIREVALGQLGEIFRHKRDWISERTLHFSAKARGTRLISSPEIRILRHQTTCSAKSNRKQYWKAIANSMEAAIVAADFGKLFRLIRVAAGKKQTSGLL
;
A
#
# COMPACT_ATOMS: atom_id res chain seq x y z
N MET A 1 -31.59 -21.94 4.55
CA MET A 1 -32.59 -23.01 4.80
C MET A 1 -31.87 -24.30 4.57
N TRP A 2 -31.74 -25.06 5.64
CA TRP A 2 -31.05 -26.34 5.72
C TRP A 2 -32.08 -27.46 5.58
N TYR A 3 -31.71 -28.52 4.86
CA TYR A 3 -32.55 -29.69 4.70
C TYR A 3 -31.87 -30.88 5.38
N SER A 4 -32.64 -31.70 6.11
CA SER A 4 -32.13 -32.95 6.65
C SER A 4 -31.66 -33.87 5.53
N ASN A 5 -30.73 -34.81 5.82
CA ASN A 5 -30.14 -35.73 4.83
C ASN A 5 -31.17 -36.55 4.04
N TYR A 6 -32.40 -36.69 4.57
CA TYR A 6 -33.51 -37.39 3.92
C TYR A 6 -34.46 -36.46 3.15
N GLY A 7 -34.19 -35.15 3.10
CA GLY A 7 -34.97 -34.14 2.39
C GLY A 7 -36.35 -33.84 2.97
N GLN A 8 -36.73 -34.47 4.08
CA GLN A 8 -38.08 -34.40 4.68
C GLN A 8 -38.28 -33.21 5.61
N THR A 9 -37.20 -32.66 6.16
CA THR A 9 -37.28 -31.57 7.15
C THR A 9 -36.51 -30.37 6.66
N ALA A 10 -37.16 -29.21 6.64
CA ALA A 10 -36.54 -27.94 6.27
C ALA A 10 -36.47 -27.03 7.51
N HIS A 11 -35.27 -26.67 7.94
CA HIS A 11 -35.06 -25.71 9.02
C HIS A 11 -34.44 -24.42 8.48
N GLN A 12 -34.90 -23.28 8.98
CA GLN A 12 -34.20 -22.02 8.78
C GLN A 12 -33.21 -21.85 9.94
N ILE A 13 -31.92 -21.96 9.67
CA ILE A 13 -30.85 -21.79 10.67
C ILE A 13 -29.92 -20.62 10.34
N ASP A 14 -30.08 -20.05 9.15
CA ASP A 14 -29.29 -18.93 8.66
C ASP A 14 -30.07 -17.63 8.84
N TYR A 15 -29.54 -16.73 9.66
CA TYR A 15 -30.16 -15.45 9.97
C TYR A 15 -29.15 -14.31 9.85
N ALA A 16 -29.60 -13.18 9.32
CA ALA A 16 -28.88 -11.91 9.39
C ALA A 16 -29.52 -11.05 10.47
N LEU A 17 -28.90 -10.99 11.64
CA LEU A 17 -29.43 -10.20 12.76
C LEU A 17 -29.07 -8.72 12.60
N VAL A 18 -30.09 -7.86 12.69
CA VAL A 18 -29.94 -6.41 12.53
C VAL A 18 -30.45 -5.73 13.79
N ARG A 19 -29.70 -4.76 14.32
CA ARG A 19 -30.17 -3.94 15.44
C ARG A 19 -31.41 -3.14 15.03
N ALA A 20 -32.41 -3.03 15.92
CA ALA A 20 -33.68 -2.37 15.64
C ALA A 20 -33.55 -0.99 14.98
N ARG A 21 -32.60 -0.16 15.46
CA ARG A 21 -32.32 1.17 14.88
C ARG A 21 -31.87 1.18 13.40
N TRP A 22 -31.45 0.04 12.87
CA TRP A 22 -30.99 -0.14 11.49
C TRP A 22 -31.93 -1.06 10.69
N ALA A 23 -33.05 -1.49 11.27
CA ALA A 23 -33.99 -2.41 10.62
C ALA A 23 -34.52 -1.81 9.30
N SER A 24 -34.81 -0.51 9.28
CA SER A 24 -35.25 0.22 8.08
C SER A 24 -34.18 0.34 6.99
N SER A 25 -32.92 0.02 7.29
CA SER A 25 -31.84 0.03 6.29
C SER A 25 -31.71 -1.30 5.56
N ALA A 26 -32.34 -2.38 6.02
CA ALA A 26 -32.39 -3.66 5.30
C ALA A 26 -33.54 -3.59 4.27
N GLU A 27 -33.20 -3.44 2.99
CA GLU A 27 -34.20 -3.24 1.93
C GLU A 27 -34.68 -4.55 1.30
N ASP A 28 -33.84 -5.57 1.28
CA ASP A 28 -34.12 -6.84 0.59
C ASP A 28 -33.39 -7.97 1.32
N CYS A 29 -34.09 -9.06 1.59
CA CYS A 29 -33.56 -10.26 2.22
C CYS A 29 -34.03 -11.47 1.42
N ARG A 30 -33.09 -12.25 0.89
CA ARG A 30 -33.40 -13.41 0.05
C ARG A 30 -32.52 -14.59 0.41
N SER A 31 -33.11 -15.78 0.34
CA SER A 31 -32.38 -17.04 0.33
C SER A 31 -32.22 -17.50 -1.11
N TYR A 32 -30.99 -17.69 -1.55
CA TYR A 32 -30.69 -18.18 -2.90
C TYR A 32 -30.56 -19.70 -2.85
N ARG A 33 -31.54 -20.38 -3.44
CA ARG A 33 -31.48 -21.82 -3.71
C ARG A 33 -30.75 -21.99 -5.03
N GLY A 34 -29.55 -22.58 -5.01
CA GLY A 34 -28.76 -22.82 -6.23
C GLY A 34 -27.57 -21.88 -6.45
N SER A 35 -27.06 -21.17 -5.43
CA SER A 35 -25.65 -20.77 -5.50
C SER A 35 -24.83 -22.05 -5.42
N GLU A 36 -24.36 -22.55 -6.55
CA GLU A 36 -23.52 -23.73 -6.64
C GLU A 36 -22.20 -23.49 -5.87
N THR A 37 -22.22 -23.67 -4.56
CA THR A 37 -21.21 -24.53 -3.92
C THR A 37 -21.63 -25.97 -4.17
N GLY A 38 -21.76 -26.27 -5.47
CA GLY A 38 -22.17 -27.53 -6.01
C GLY A 38 -21.13 -28.55 -5.66
N ASN A 39 -21.63 -29.68 -5.19
CA ASN A 39 -20.78 -30.67 -4.64
C ASN A 39 -21.41 -32.04 -4.53
N ARG A 40 -20.48 -32.97 -4.41
CA ARG A 40 -20.57 -34.09 -3.47
C ARG A 40 -20.15 -33.69 -2.02
N ASN A 41 -19.34 -32.61 -1.81
CA ASN A 41 -18.88 -32.01 -0.51
C ASN A 41 -19.15 -30.51 -0.03
N GLY A 42 -19.47 -29.48 -0.82
CA GLY A 42 -20.17 -28.23 -0.48
C GLY A 42 -21.45 -28.29 0.37
N SER A 43 -21.89 -27.07 0.72
CA SER A 43 -22.74 -26.83 1.88
C SER A 43 -24.21 -27.10 1.61
N ASP A 44 -24.83 -27.82 2.55
CA ASP A 44 -26.26 -28.02 2.75
C ASP A 44 -27.01 -26.73 3.18
N HIS A 45 -26.32 -25.58 3.25
CA HIS A 45 -26.89 -24.28 3.56
C HIS A 45 -27.19 -23.46 2.30
N ASN A 46 -28.40 -22.89 2.25
CA ASN A 46 -28.70 -21.85 1.27
C ASN A 46 -28.06 -20.51 1.67
N LEU A 47 -27.40 -19.86 0.71
CA LEU A 47 -26.88 -18.51 0.90
C LEU A 47 -28.01 -17.53 1.25
N VAL A 48 -27.89 -16.85 2.38
CA VAL A 48 -28.74 -15.72 2.74
C VAL A 48 -28.05 -14.43 2.35
N ARG A 49 -28.73 -13.61 1.55
CA ARG A 49 -28.26 -12.30 1.12
C ARG A 49 -29.20 -11.24 1.67
N VAL A 50 -28.63 -10.23 2.34
CA VAL A 50 -29.34 -9.02 2.74
C VAL A 50 -28.73 -7.82 2.04
N ARG A 51 -29.57 -7.00 1.41
CA ARG A 51 -29.19 -5.70 0.86
C ARG A 51 -29.44 -4.63 1.91
N PHE A 52 -28.36 -3.97 2.32
CA PHE A 52 -28.43 -2.82 3.22
C PHE A 52 -28.21 -1.51 2.46
N LYS A 53 -29.06 -0.52 2.70
CA LYS A 53 -28.84 0.87 2.31
C LYS A 53 -28.19 1.62 3.45
N ILE A 54 -26.90 1.38 3.64
CA ILE A 54 -26.07 2.08 4.62
C ILE A 54 -24.79 2.60 3.95
N PRO A 55 -24.37 3.86 4.21
CA PRO A 55 -23.08 4.33 3.76
C PRO A 55 -21.99 3.64 4.59
N LEU A 56 -21.20 2.78 3.95
CA LEU A 56 -20.02 2.19 4.56
C LEU A 56 -18.83 3.12 4.33
N THR A 57 -18.29 3.68 5.41
CA THR A 57 -17.02 4.38 5.33
C THR A 57 -15.90 3.38 5.39
N THR A 58 -15.00 3.41 4.40
CA THR A 58 -13.77 2.61 4.48
C THR A 58 -12.96 3.09 5.68
N ARG A 59 -12.73 2.19 6.64
CA ARG A 59 -11.78 2.46 7.71
C ARG A 59 -10.41 2.63 7.06
N ARG A 60 -9.92 3.87 7.02
CA ARG A 60 -8.54 4.15 6.60
C ARG A 60 -7.64 3.36 7.54
N LYS A 61 -6.99 2.31 7.05
CA LYS A 61 -5.94 1.66 7.81
C LYS A 61 -4.97 2.76 8.24
N THR A 62 -4.61 2.79 9.53
CA THR A 62 -3.39 3.47 9.98
C THR A 62 -2.28 3.08 9.01
N ARG A 63 -1.49 4.07 8.56
CA ARG A 63 -0.48 3.95 7.49
C ARG A 63 0.00 2.50 7.36
N LEU A 64 -0.32 1.85 6.24
CA LEU A 64 0.22 0.54 5.98
C LEU A 64 1.74 0.65 6.13
N PRO A 65 2.37 -0.30 6.83
CA PRO A 65 3.81 -0.27 7.02
C PRO A 65 4.52 -0.12 5.67
N GLY A 66 5.55 0.72 5.62
CA GLY A 66 6.30 0.95 4.38
C GLY A 66 6.92 -0.37 3.88
N LYS A 67 7.11 -0.46 2.55
CA LYS A 67 7.86 -1.58 1.97
C LYS A 67 9.33 -1.44 2.35
N PHE A 68 10.04 -2.52 2.66
CA PHE A 68 11.48 -2.48 2.94
C PHE A 68 12.29 -2.22 1.68
N ASN A 69 13.40 -1.48 1.81
CA ASN A 69 14.31 -1.25 0.68
C ASN A 69 15.22 -2.47 0.46
N VAL A 70 14.69 -3.47 -0.25
CA VAL A 70 15.39 -4.72 -0.56
C VAL A 70 16.63 -4.54 -1.43
N ALA A 71 16.81 -3.39 -2.11
CA ALA A 71 18.02 -3.12 -2.89
C ALA A 71 19.28 -3.09 -2.00
N PHE A 72 19.14 -2.77 -0.71
CA PHE A 72 20.27 -2.82 0.22
C PHE A 72 20.79 -4.23 0.50
N LEU A 73 20.02 -5.29 0.18
CA LEU A 73 20.45 -6.69 0.31
C LEU A 73 21.45 -7.11 -0.77
N GLU A 74 21.58 -6.34 -1.86
CA GLU A 74 22.64 -6.55 -2.86
C GLU A 74 24.03 -6.38 -2.23
N ARG A 75 24.14 -5.52 -1.21
CA ARG A 75 25.38 -5.34 -0.44
C ARG A 75 25.55 -6.49 0.54
N PRO A 76 26.63 -7.29 0.43
CA PRO A 76 26.84 -8.46 1.28
C PRO A 76 26.93 -8.09 2.76
N GLU A 77 27.55 -6.96 3.09
CA GLU A 77 27.67 -6.45 4.47
C GLU A 77 26.31 -6.23 5.14
N ARG A 78 25.38 -5.57 4.44
CA ARG A 78 24.04 -5.28 4.97
C ARG A 78 23.17 -6.53 5.06
N ARG A 79 23.35 -7.46 4.13
CA ARG A 79 22.67 -8.76 4.18
C ARG A 79 23.13 -9.56 5.39
N GLN A 80 24.44 -9.61 5.65
CA GLN A 80 24.99 -10.32 6.79
C GLN A 80 24.56 -9.68 8.11
N ALA A 81 24.68 -8.36 8.23
CA ALA A 81 24.22 -7.62 9.42
C ALA A 81 22.74 -7.84 9.74
N LEU A 82 21.88 -8.00 8.72
CA LEU A 82 20.47 -8.33 8.91
C LEU A 82 20.30 -9.76 9.46
N LEU A 83 21.01 -10.73 8.90
CA LEU A 83 20.94 -12.13 9.33
C LEU A 83 21.43 -12.28 10.77
N ASP A 84 22.57 -11.68 11.10
CA ASP A 84 23.15 -11.75 12.44
C ASP A 84 22.23 -11.10 13.48
N ALA A 85 21.67 -9.93 13.18
CA ALA A 85 20.73 -9.25 14.07
C ALA A 85 19.40 -10.01 14.22
N ALA A 86 18.90 -10.65 13.15
CA ALA A 86 17.69 -11.45 13.21
C ALA A 86 17.90 -12.73 14.04
N ALA A 87 19.06 -13.38 13.89
CA ALA A 87 19.42 -14.58 14.64
C ALA A 87 19.54 -14.30 16.14
N SER A 88 20.26 -13.24 16.54
CA SER A 88 20.40 -12.85 17.94
C SER A 88 19.05 -12.58 18.62
N ASN A 89 18.15 -11.89 17.93
CA ASN A 89 16.84 -11.59 18.48
C ASN A 89 15.90 -12.81 18.58
N MET A 90 16.10 -13.82 17.75
CA MET A 90 15.33 -15.08 17.83
C MET A 90 15.75 -15.94 19.01
N VAL A 91 17.03 -15.92 19.38
CA VAL A 91 17.54 -16.66 20.55
C VAL A 91 16.92 -16.16 21.85
N GLU A 92 16.55 -14.87 21.94
CA GLU A 92 15.87 -14.30 23.12
C GLU A 92 14.34 -14.48 23.13
N ALA A 93 13.75 -15.02 22.06
CA ALA A 93 12.32 -15.28 21.98
C ALA A 93 12.01 -16.69 22.51
N PHE A 94 11.92 -16.85 23.83
CA PHE A 94 11.38 -18.06 24.45
C PHE A 94 9.95 -18.33 23.96
N PHE A 95 9.70 -19.53 23.44
CA PHE A 95 8.38 -20.03 23.07
C PHE A 95 7.78 -20.74 24.30
N ASP A 96 6.79 -20.12 24.91
CA ASP A 96 5.89 -20.81 25.84
C ASP A 96 4.71 -21.36 25.02
N ASP A 97 4.52 -22.68 25.04
CA ASP A 97 3.52 -23.41 24.25
C ASP A 97 2.07 -23.12 24.69
N SER A 98 1.88 -22.37 25.77
CA SER A 98 0.56 -22.08 26.34
C SER A 98 -0.26 -21.05 25.52
N ILE A 99 0.39 -20.15 24.75
CA ILE A 99 -0.29 -19.11 23.94
C ILE A 99 0.48 -18.86 22.63
N VAL A 100 0.14 -19.59 21.56
CA VAL A 100 0.84 -19.56 20.25
C VAL A 100 0.93 -18.15 19.62
N ASP A 101 -0.07 -17.28 19.85
CA ASP A 101 -0.14 -15.97 19.20
C ASP A 101 0.85 -14.94 19.74
N ALA A 102 1.24 -15.03 21.01
CA ALA A 102 2.10 -14.05 21.65
C ALA A 102 3.58 -14.18 21.22
N PRO A 103 4.20 -15.39 21.23
CA PRO A 103 5.54 -15.62 20.68
C PRO A 103 5.60 -15.28 19.18
N TRP A 104 4.57 -15.65 18.41
CA TRP A 104 4.50 -15.34 16.99
C TRP A 104 4.47 -13.83 16.73
N SER A 105 3.73 -13.08 17.54
CA SER A 105 3.68 -11.62 17.44
C SER A 105 5.02 -10.98 17.84
N LYS A 106 5.69 -11.48 18.88
CA LYS A 106 7.02 -11.03 19.29
C LYS A 106 8.06 -11.26 18.18
N MET A 107 8.07 -12.46 17.59
CA MET A 107 8.95 -12.80 16.47
C MET A 107 8.74 -11.89 15.26
N LYS A 108 7.47 -11.71 14.81
CA LYS A 108 7.15 -10.83 13.68
C LYS A 108 7.59 -9.39 13.93
N THR A 109 7.41 -8.89 15.16
CA THR A 109 7.75 -7.51 15.51
C THR A 109 9.26 -7.32 15.53
N SER A 110 10.00 -8.28 16.11
CA SER A 110 11.46 -8.22 16.16
C SER A 110 12.12 -8.28 14.78
N ILE A 111 11.71 -9.22 13.91
CA ILE A 111 12.21 -9.28 12.53
C ILE A 111 11.94 -7.97 11.81
N ARG A 112 10.77 -7.39 12.04
CA ARG A 112 10.37 -6.12 11.43
C ARG A 112 11.25 -4.96 11.90
N GLU A 113 11.58 -4.89 13.17
CA GLU A 113 12.47 -3.86 13.74
C GLU A 113 13.89 -3.97 13.20
N VAL A 114 14.43 -5.19 13.14
CA VAL A 114 15.76 -5.46 12.55
C VAL A 114 15.79 -5.06 11.07
N ALA A 115 14.75 -5.45 10.31
CA ALA A 115 14.62 -5.05 8.91
C ALA A 115 14.47 -3.53 8.74
N LEU A 116 13.75 -2.84 9.64
CA LEU A 116 13.64 -1.39 9.62
C LEU A 116 15.00 -0.72 9.89
N GLY A 117 15.80 -1.24 10.82
CA GLY A 117 17.12 -0.70 11.14
C GLY A 117 18.12 -0.86 9.98
N GLN A 118 18.17 -2.04 9.36
CA GLN A 118 19.18 -2.36 8.35
C GLN A 118 18.79 -1.94 6.92
N LEU A 119 17.51 -2.11 6.56
CA LEU A 119 17.00 -1.83 5.21
C LEU A 119 16.27 -0.48 5.13
N GLY A 120 15.66 -0.03 6.22
CA GLY A 120 14.77 1.13 6.20
C GLY A 120 13.54 0.90 5.32
N GLU A 121 12.70 1.92 5.22
CA GLU A 121 11.53 1.90 4.34
C GLU A 121 11.84 2.52 2.97
N ILE A 122 11.26 1.95 1.92
CA ILE A 122 11.13 2.58 0.60
C ILE A 122 10.20 3.77 0.77
N PHE A 123 10.80 4.94 0.87
CA PHE A 123 10.09 6.16 0.59
C PHE A 123 9.66 6.14 -0.88
N ARG A 124 8.43 6.54 -1.17
CA ARG A 124 8.03 6.85 -2.55
C ARG A 124 9.14 7.75 -3.11
N HIS A 125 9.83 7.27 -4.16
CA HIS A 125 10.87 8.04 -4.81
C HIS A 125 10.37 9.47 -4.97
N LYS A 126 11.17 10.43 -4.47
CA LYS A 126 10.99 11.82 -4.85
C LYS A 126 10.83 11.80 -6.37
N ARG A 127 9.84 12.51 -6.91
CA ARG A 127 9.85 12.69 -8.36
C ARG A 127 11.21 13.34 -8.65
N ASP A 128 12.04 12.72 -9.47
CA ASP A 128 13.45 13.13 -9.66
C ASP A 128 13.59 14.60 -10.08
N TRP A 129 12.50 15.17 -10.61
CA TRP A 129 12.43 16.58 -10.98
C TRP A 129 12.12 17.56 -9.85
N ILE A 130 11.68 17.13 -8.66
CA ILE A 130 11.33 18.06 -7.56
C ILE A 130 12.58 18.37 -6.74
N SER A 131 13.01 19.63 -6.79
CA SER A 131 14.13 20.14 -6.01
C SER A 131 13.84 20.18 -4.50
N GLU A 132 14.91 20.09 -3.71
CA GLU A 132 14.86 20.20 -2.25
C GLU A 132 14.24 21.53 -1.78
N ARG A 133 14.48 22.62 -2.51
CA ARG A 133 13.86 23.93 -2.26
C ARG A 133 12.33 23.87 -2.29
N THR A 134 11.74 23.18 -3.27
CA THR A 134 10.27 23.02 -3.35
C THR A 134 9.75 22.18 -2.19
N LEU A 135 10.49 21.15 -1.78
CA LEU A 135 10.14 20.32 -0.63
C LEU A 135 10.18 21.13 0.67
N HIS A 136 11.20 21.97 0.84
CA HIS A 136 11.33 22.87 1.98
C HIS A 136 10.13 23.82 2.08
N PHE A 137 9.74 24.49 0.98
CA PHE A 137 8.53 25.33 0.98
C PHE A 137 7.26 24.54 1.28
N SER A 138 7.13 23.31 0.75
CA SER A 138 5.98 22.44 1.02
C SER A 138 5.90 22.01 2.49
N ALA A 139 7.05 21.68 3.10
CA ALA A 139 7.14 21.34 4.52
C ALA A 139 6.80 22.55 5.40
N LYS A 140 7.36 23.73 5.09
CA LYS A 140 7.04 24.97 5.80
C LYS A 140 5.57 25.35 5.68
N ALA A 141 4.97 25.24 4.48
CA ALA A 141 3.54 25.46 4.26
C ALA A 141 2.64 24.49 5.05
N ARG A 142 3.12 23.26 5.29
CA ARG A 142 2.41 22.27 6.11
C ARG A 142 2.46 22.64 7.58
N GLY A 143 3.63 23.04 8.08
CA GLY A 143 3.79 23.52 9.46
C GLY A 143 2.95 24.76 9.75
N THR A 144 2.99 25.76 8.87
CA THR A 144 2.20 27.00 9.04
C THR A 144 0.69 26.76 8.95
N ARG A 145 0.24 25.74 8.22
CA ARG A 145 -1.17 25.33 8.19
C ARG A 145 -1.69 24.88 9.56
N LEU A 146 -0.84 24.24 10.36
CA LEU A 146 -1.22 23.81 11.71
C LEU A 146 -1.39 25.00 12.66
N ILE A 147 -0.68 26.08 12.40
CA ILE A 147 -0.67 27.32 13.20
C ILE A 147 -1.66 28.37 12.62
N SER A 148 -2.34 28.06 11.51
CA SER A 148 -3.30 28.94 10.81
C SER A 148 -2.76 30.34 10.48
N SER A 149 -1.46 30.45 10.17
CA SER A 149 -0.81 31.73 9.84
C SER A 149 -1.21 32.26 8.45
N PRO A 150 -1.39 33.59 8.26
CA PRO A 150 -1.65 34.18 6.94
C PRO A 150 -0.52 33.94 5.93
N GLU A 151 0.69 33.63 6.40
CA GLU A 151 1.86 33.29 5.55
C GLU A 151 1.67 32.03 4.72
N ILE A 152 0.69 31.17 5.05
CA ILE A 152 0.36 29.97 4.27
C ILE A 152 0.14 30.31 2.79
N ARG A 153 -0.47 31.45 2.49
CA ARG A 153 -0.76 31.85 1.10
C ARG A 153 0.54 32.10 0.31
N ILE A 154 1.51 32.79 0.93
CA ILE A 154 2.81 33.08 0.34
C ILE A 154 3.59 31.78 0.12
N LEU A 155 3.64 30.92 1.14
CA LEU A 155 4.37 29.65 1.06
C LEU A 155 3.76 28.69 0.02
N ARG A 156 2.44 28.67 -0.13
CA ARG A 156 1.76 27.91 -1.19
C ARG A 156 2.08 28.45 -2.58
N HIS A 157 2.10 29.76 -2.74
CA HIS A 157 2.49 30.39 -3.99
C HIS A 157 3.94 30.03 -4.35
N GLN A 158 4.87 30.20 -3.42
CA GLN A 158 6.29 29.83 -3.59
C GLN A 158 6.47 28.34 -3.93
N THR A 159 5.76 27.45 -3.23
CA THR A 159 5.77 26.01 -3.53
C THR A 159 5.29 25.75 -4.96
N THR A 160 4.20 26.39 -5.37
CA THR A 160 3.60 26.20 -6.70
C THR A 160 4.52 26.72 -7.80
N CYS A 161 5.07 27.93 -7.65
CA CYS A 161 5.99 28.53 -8.62
C CYS A 161 7.29 27.73 -8.72
N SER A 162 7.84 27.30 -7.59
CA SER A 162 9.05 26.46 -7.56
C SER A 162 8.81 25.10 -8.23
N ALA A 163 7.67 24.44 -7.96
CA ALA A 163 7.30 23.20 -8.61
C ALA A 163 7.11 23.35 -10.13
N LYS A 164 6.49 24.45 -10.59
CA LYS A 164 6.34 24.76 -12.02
C LYS A 164 7.71 24.96 -12.69
N SER A 165 8.60 25.71 -12.06
CA SER A 165 9.96 25.95 -12.56
C SER A 165 10.75 24.65 -12.68
N ASN A 166 10.78 23.86 -11.60
CA ASN A 166 11.40 22.53 -11.58
C ASN A 166 10.90 21.62 -12.72
N ARG A 167 9.58 21.57 -12.92
CA ARG A 167 8.98 20.77 -13.99
C ARG A 167 9.46 21.24 -15.37
N LYS A 168 9.50 22.56 -15.60
CA LYS A 168 9.99 23.14 -16.86
C LYS A 168 11.46 22.78 -17.09
N GLN A 169 12.30 22.93 -16.07
CA GLN A 169 13.73 22.61 -16.13
C GLN A 169 13.97 21.12 -16.43
N TYR A 170 13.22 20.23 -15.78
CA TYR A 170 13.33 18.79 -16.02
C TYR A 170 12.99 18.41 -17.46
N TRP A 171 11.87 18.90 -17.99
CA TRP A 171 11.50 18.61 -19.38
C TRP A 171 12.46 19.24 -20.38
N LYS A 172 13.01 20.41 -20.07
CA LYS A 172 14.10 21.01 -20.86
C LYS A 172 15.35 20.13 -20.85
N ALA A 173 15.75 19.60 -19.70
CA ALA A 173 16.89 18.70 -19.60
C ALA A 173 16.68 17.39 -20.38
N ILE A 174 15.47 16.83 -20.36
CA ILE A 174 15.11 15.67 -21.19
C ILE A 174 15.23 16.01 -22.68
N ALA A 175 14.66 17.14 -23.13
CA ALA A 175 14.74 17.57 -24.52
C ALA A 175 16.20 17.74 -24.97
N ASN A 176 17.01 18.45 -24.20
CA ASN A 176 18.44 18.62 -24.46
C ASN A 176 19.18 17.27 -24.53
N SER A 177 18.80 16.31 -23.66
CA SER A 177 19.41 14.97 -23.66
C SER A 177 19.01 14.16 -24.89
N MET A 178 17.80 14.35 -25.42
CA MET A 178 17.34 13.75 -26.67
C MET A 178 18.09 14.34 -27.86
N GLU A 179 18.21 15.66 -27.94
CA GLU A 179 18.99 16.36 -28.98
C GLU A 179 20.45 15.89 -28.99
N ALA A 180 21.08 15.82 -27.82
CA ALA A 180 22.45 15.31 -27.70
C ALA A 180 22.59 13.84 -28.14
N ALA A 181 21.60 12.99 -27.85
CA ALA A 181 21.60 11.60 -28.29
C ALA A 181 21.44 11.48 -29.81
N ILE A 182 20.65 12.35 -30.44
CA ILE A 182 20.50 12.42 -31.90
C ILE A 182 21.83 12.83 -32.54
N VAL A 183 22.47 13.89 -32.02
CA VAL A 183 23.78 14.36 -32.52
C VAL A 183 24.86 13.29 -32.38
N ALA A 184 24.84 12.52 -31.29
CA ALA A 184 25.76 11.41 -31.06
C ALA A 184 25.39 10.10 -31.79
N ALA A 185 24.29 10.08 -32.56
CA ALA A 185 23.70 8.88 -33.17
C ALA A 185 23.44 7.71 -32.19
N ASP A 186 23.26 8.00 -30.89
CA ASP A 186 22.93 7.00 -29.86
C ASP A 186 21.41 6.79 -29.78
N PHE A 187 20.89 5.99 -30.71
CA PHE A 187 19.47 5.66 -30.79
C PHE A 187 18.97 4.86 -29.57
N GLY A 188 19.86 4.09 -28.91
CA GLY A 188 19.50 3.33 -27.71
C GLY A 188 19.17 4.25 -26.52
N LYS A 189 20.00 5.29 -26.31
CA LYS A 189 19.72 6.35 -25.33
C LYS A 189 18.50 7.18 -25.71
N LEU A 190 18.35 7.54 -26.99
CA LEU A 190 17.17 8.26 -27.47
C LEU A 190 15.86 7.51 -27.18
N PHE A 191 15.80 6.21 -27.51
CA PHE A 191 14.61 5.38 -27.28
C PHE A 191 14.28 5.26 -25.78
N ARG A 192 15.30 5.11 -24.93
CA ARG A 192 15.15 5.14 -23.46
C ARG A 192 14.55 6.47 -22.97
N LEU A 193 15.02 7.60 -23.48
CA LEU A 193 14.49 8.93 -23.13
C LEU A 193 13.04 9.12 -23.59
N ILE A 194 12.68 8.64 -24.79
CA ILE A 194 11.29 8.69 -25.30
C ILE A 194 10.36 7.88 -24.39
N ARG A 195 10.78 6.70 -23.94
CA ARG A 195 9.99 5.89 -23.00
C ARG A 195 9.76 6.60 -21.66
N VAL A 196 10.80 7.24 -21.12
CA VAL A 196 10.69 8.05 -19.89
C VAL A 196 9.71 9.20 -20.09
N ALA A 197 9.80 9.90 -21.23
CA ALA A 197 8.89 11.00 -21.56
C ALA A 197 7.44 10.55 -21.72
N ALA A 198 7.21 9.37 -22.30
CA ALA A 198 5.89 8.74 -22.44
C ALA A 198 5.32 8.18 -21.12
N GLY A 199 6.04 8.32 -19.99
CA GLY A 199 5.60 7.81 -18.69
C GLY A 199 5.66 6.30 -18.55
N LYS A 200 6.30 5.59 -19.49
CA LYS A 200 6.55 4.16 -19.39
C LYS A 200 7.74 3.96 -18.45
N LYS A 201 7.53 3.22 -17.35
CA LYS A 201 8.60 2.90 -16.40
C LYS A 201 9.80 2.28 -17.13
N GLN A 202 10.99 2.80 -16.84
CA GLN A 202 12.22 2.05 -17.03
C GLN A 202 12.14 0.85 -16.07
N THR A 203 12.18 -0.36 -16.61
CA THR A 203 12.60 -1.52 -15.83
C THR A 203 14.06 -1.26 -15.51
N SER A 204 14.34 -0.84 -14.29
CA SER A 204 15.70 -0.63 -13.79
C SER A 204 16.48 -1.94 -13.97
N GLY A 205 17.35 -1.94 -14.97
CA GLY A 205 18.32 -2.97 -15.25
C GLY A 205 19.48 -2.28 -15.95
N LEU A 206 20.64 -2.32 -15.30
CA LEU A 206 21.97 -1.97 -15.80
C LEU A 206 22.27 -0.46 -15.94
N LEU A 207 22.75 0.12 -14.83
CA LEU A 207 24.04 0.82 -14.79
C LEU A 207 24.78 0.33 -13.54
#